data_AF-A0A2G2Z8K4-F1
#
_entry.id   AF-A0A2G2Z8K4-F1
#
_cell.length_a   1.000
_cell.length_b   1.000
_cell.length_c   1.000
_cell.angle_alpha   90.00
_cell.angle_beta   90.00
_cell.angle_gamma   90.00
#
_symmetry.space_group_name_H-M   'P 1'
#
loop_
_entity.id
_entity.type
_entity.pdbx_description
1 polymer ?
#
loop_
_entity_poly.entity_id
_entity_poly.type
_entity_poly.pdbx_seq_one_letter_code
_entity_poly.pdbx_strand_id
1 'polypeptide(L)'
;MIQKTSVGTIDAKPGCWSFLMGGIVACTLDLSSISLKARKRAVTIHTANNQGVRHEGASLTIEQVSKDFLLGSSIAYTFIGKAPYQDWFLERFNAAVFEDEIQWHTTEPKRGQLKYTLADQLIQSLMSKYKDEFIHWDVKNELFHFDFYEQRLGQNATLEFYRTMRQQDPLSTLFLNEFKVVENCDSMSTADKYISKLRELKEDGMSVNGIGLEGHFGVPNRPRIRATLDKLATLGLPICLREVDISDTFSKETQVRRL
;
A
#
# COMPACT_ATOMS: atom_id res chain seq x y z
N MET A 1 -37.27 -2.36 -22.12
CA MET A 1 -36.44 -1.17 -21.82
C MET A 1 -34.99 -1.59 -22.00
N ILE A 2 -34.25 -0.98 -22.92
CA ILE A 2 -32.85 -1.35 -23.20
C ILE A 2 -31.98 -0.58 -22.20
N GLN A 3 -31.37 -1.28 -21.24
CA GLN A 3 -30.35 -0.73 -20.35
C GLN A 3 -29.11 -0.42 -21.20
N LYS A 4 -28.65 0.84 -21.22
CA LYS A 4 -27.37 1.21 -21.85
C LYS A 4 -26.32 1.32 -20.75
N THR A 5 -25.28 0.50 -20.85
CA THR A 5 -24.14 0.51 -19.93
C THR A 5 -23.01 1.34 -20.52
N SER A 6 -22.46 2.26 -19.74
CA SER A 6 -21.30 3.07 -20.10
C SER A 6 -20.11 2.70 -19.19
N VAL A 7 -18.98 2.33 -19.79
CA VAL A 7 -17.73 1.99 -19.08
C VAL A 7 -16.74 3.14 -19.22
N GLY A 8 -16.05 3.49 -18.12
CA GLY A 8 -15.01 4.53 -18.08
C GLY A 8 -13.82 4.13 -17.21
N THR A 9 -12.69 4.83 -17.36
CA THR A 9 -11.45 4.63 -16.57
C THR A 9 -11.02 5.94 -15.93
N ILE A 10 -10.47 5.88 -14.70
CA ILE A 10 -9.83 7.00 -14.01
C ILE A 10 -8.31 6.81 -14.02
N ASP A 11 -7.60 7.56 -14.86
CA ASP A 11 -6.13 7.58 -14.87
C ASP A 11 -5.58 8.69 -13.94
N ALA A 12 -4.56 8.42 -13.11
CA ALA A 12 -3.75 9.50 -12.50
C ALA A 12 -2.45 9.76 -13.25
N LYS A 13 -1.99 11.01 -13.22
CA LYS A 13 -0.67 11.39 -13.75
C LYS A 13 0.45 10.80 -12.87
N PRO A 14 1.63 10.51 -13.45
CA PRO A 14 2.84 10.24 -12.66
C PRO A 14 3.05 11.32 -11.58
N GLY A 15 3.24 10.90 -10.32
CA GLY A 15 3.36 11.81 -9.17
C GLY A 15 2.03 12.33 -8.57
N CYS A 16 0.89 11.69 -8.87
CA CYS A 16 -0.42 12.07 -8.32
C CYS A 16 -1.13 10.88 -7.65
N TRP A 17 -1.55 11.04 -6.40
CA TRP A 17 -2.30 10.03 -5.63
C TRP A 17 -3.82 10.28 -5.67
N SER A 18 -4.62 9.24 -5.89
CA SER A 18 -6.08 9.21 -5.75
C SER A 18 -6.53 7.80 -5.35
N PHE A 19 -7.47 7.69 -4.39
CA PHE A 19 -8.09 6.40 -4.00
C PHE A 19 -9.04 5.83 -5.07
N LEU A 20 -9.39 6.63 -6.09
CA LEU A 20 -10.34 6.28 -7.15
C LEU A 20 -9.65 5.82 -8.45
N MET A 21 -8.39 5.39 -8.40
CA MET A 21 -7.75 4.84 -9.60
C MET A 21 -8.37 3.48 -9.95
N GLY A 22 -8.89 3.34 -11.16
CA GLY A 22 -9.56 2.14 -11.64
C GLY A 22 -10.69 2.41 -12.65
N GLY A 23 -11.30 1.32 -13.13
CA GLY A 23 -12.48 1.37 -13.98
C GLY A 23 -13.75 1.67 -13.19
N ILE A 24 -14.71 2.36 -13.83
CA ILE A 24 -16.06 2.61 -13.32
C ILE A 24 -17.08 2.17 -14.37
N VAL A 25 -18.15 1.51 -13.91
CA VAL A 25 -19.34 1.25 -14.73
C VAL A 25 -20.49 2.13 -14.23
N ALA A 26 -21.18 2.78 -15.16
CA ALA A 26 -22.41 3.51 -14.90
C ALA A 26 -23.55 2.94 -15.77
N CYS A 27 -24.65 2.58 -15.11
CA CYS A 27 -25.90 2.21 -15.76
C CYS A 27 -26.85 3.41 -15.70
N THR A 28 -27.21 3.98 -16.85
CA THR A 28 -28.22 5.03 -16.96
C THR A 28 -29.34 4.58 -17.89
N LEU A 29 -30.57 5.06 -17.64
CA LEU A 29 -31.72 4.76 -18.51
C LEU A 29 -31.69 5.56 -19.82
N ASP A 30 -30.84 6.57 -19.94
CA ASP A 30 -30.51 7.28 -21.18
C ASP A 30 -29.20 8.06 -20.96
N LEU A 31 -28.04 7.54 -21.43
CA LEU A 31 -27.03 8.22 -22.27
C LEU A 31 -25.62 7.60 -22.32
N SER A 32 -24.86 8.12 -23.30
CA SER A 32 -23.49 7.88 -23.75
C SER A 32 -22.37 7.91 -22.69
N SER A 33 -21.30 7.17 -23.00
CA SER A 33 -20.01 7.00 -22.32
C SER A 33 -19.59 8.07 -21.31
N ILE A 34 -19.21 7.64 -20.10
CA ILE A 34 -18.56 8.47 -19.07
C ILE A 34 -17.05 8.26 -19.18
N SER A 35 -16.28 9.32 -19.49
CA SER A 35 -14.82 9.29 -19.41
C SER A 35 -14.32 10.28 -18.35
N LEU A 36 -13.63 9.79 -17.31
CA LEU A 36 -13.10 10.62 -16.22
C LEU A 36 -11.57 10.72 -16.34
N LYS A 37 -11.07 11.72 -17.06
CA LYS A 37 -9.62 11.95 -17.14
C LYS A 37 -9.10 12.76 -15.94
N ALA A 38 -8.13 12.19 -15.21
CA ALA A 38 -7.12 12.85 -14.39
C ALA A 38 -7.58 13.94 -13.41
N ARG A 39 -7.97 13.57 -12.17
CA ARG A 39 -8.38 14.54 -11.14
C ARG A 39 -7.96 14.16 -9.71
N LYS A 40 -7.54 15.17 -8.94
CA LYS A 40 -7.22 15.10 -7.49
C LYS A 40 -8.38 15.57 -6.57
N ARG A 41 -9.63 15.60 -7.05
CA ARG A 41 -10.78 16.26 -6.37
C ARG A 41 -12.09 15.50 -6.59
N ALA A 42 -13.09 15.82 -5.75
CA ALA A 42 -14.47 15.33 -5.88
C ALA A 42 -14.96 15.43 -7.32
N VAL A 43 -15.60 14.35 -7.80
CA VAL A 43 -16.18 14.27 -9.13
C VAL A 43 -17.66 14.62 -9.04
N THR A 44 -18.08 15.69 -9.72
CA THR A 44 -19.49 15.98 -9.94
C THR A 44 -19.91 15.30 -11.24
N ILE A 45 -20.84 14.36 -11.15
CA ILE A 45 -21.42 13.69 -12.32
C ILE A 45 -22.73 14.41 -12.66
N HIS A 46 -22.86 14.87 -13.90
CA HIS A 46 -24.06 15.50 -14.41
C HIS A 46 -24.73 14.56 -15.42
N THR A 47 -26.02 14.31 -15.24
CA THR A 47 -26.86 13.61 -16.21
C THR A 47 -27.52 14.63 -17.13
N ALA A 48 -27.33 14.47 -18.44
CA ALA A 48 -27.94 15.32 -19.48
C ALA A 48 -28.44 14.44 -20.62
N ASN A 49 -29.45 14.89 -21.38
CA ASN A 49 -29.98 14.20 -22.56
C ASN A 49 -29.06 14.35 -23.80
N ASN A 50 -29.41 13.72 -24.93
CA ASN A 50 -28.67 13.81 -26.22
C ASN A 50 -28.58 15.25 -26.78
N GLN A 51 -29.34 16.19 -26.21
CA GLN A 51 -29.37 17.61 -26.58
C GLN A 51 -28.64 18.49 -25.55
N GLY A 52 -27.99 17.89 -24.54
CA GLY A 52 -27.25 18.60 -23.49
C GLY A 52 -28.09 19.20 -22.37
N VAL A 53 -29.41 18.94 -22.34
CA VAL A 53 -30.31 19.41 -21.29
C VAL A 53 -30.15 18.54 -20.04
N ARG A 54 -29.89 19.17 -18.89
CA ARG A 54 -29.70 18.48 -17.61
C ARG A 54 -31.02 17.83 -17.13
N HIS A 55 -30.92 16.60 -16.64
CA HIS A 55 -32.05 15.90 -16.03
C HIS A 55 -31.90 15.86 -14.51
N GLU A 56 -32.93 16.33 -13.81
CA GLU A 56 -33.08 16.19 -12.36
C GLU A 56 -33.78 14.87 -12.01
N GLY A 57 -33.43 14.28 -10.86
CA GLY A 57 -34.04 13.03 -10.37
C GLY A 57 -33.51 11.73 -10.98
N ALA A 58 -32.45 11.78 -11.79
CA ALA A 58 -31.80 10.58 -12.31
C ALA A 58 -31.15 9.77 -11.17
N SER A 59 -31.36 8.45 -11.18
CA SER A 59 -30.64 7.52 -10.29
C SER A 59 -29.33 7.10 -10.95
N LEU A 60 -28.23 7.17 -10.20
CA LEU A 60 -26.90 6.79 -10.64
C LEU A 60 -26.34 5.72 -9.69
N THR A 61 -25.91 4.60 -10.27
CA THR A 61 -25.10 3.60 -9.56
C THR A 61 -23.68 3.67 -10.10
N ILE A 62 -22.70 3.78 -9.19
CA ILE A 62 -21.28 3.80 -9.50
C ILE A 62 -20.67 2.54 -8.89
N GLU A 63 -20.05 1.72 -9.71
CA GLU A 63 -19.31 0.53 -9.28
C GLU A 63 -17.84 0.66 -9.68
N GLN A 64 -16.93 0.47 -8.72
CA GLN A 64 -15.50 0.35 -9.00
C GLN A 64 -15.20 -1.07 -9.48
N VAL A 65 -14.74 -1.22 -10.72
CA VAL A 65 -14.54 -2.55 -11.34
C VAL A 65 -13.08 -3.00 -11.36
N SER A 66 -12.13 -2.12 -11.04
CA SER A 66 -10.72 -2.47 -10.87
C SER A 66 -10.04 -1.55 -9.86
N LYS A 67 -8.91 -2.03 -9.32
CA LYS A 67 -8.00 -1.25 -8.47
C LYS A 67 -6.70 -1.08 -9.23
N ASP A 68 -6.23 0.15 -9.41
CA ASP A 68 -4.93 0.40 -10.07
C ASP A 68 -3.74 0.34 -9.07
N PHE A 69 -4.00 0.02 -7.81
CA PHE A 69 -2.98 -0.14 -6.78
C PHE A 69 -3.26 -1.38 -5.92
N LEU A 70 -2.21 -1.87 -5.28
CA LEU A 70 -2.30 -3.00 -4.35
C LEU A 70 -3.03 -2.57 -3.08
N LEU A 71 -4.08 -3.30 -2.76
CA LEU A 71 -4.81 -3.21 -1.50
C LEU A 71 -4.65 -4.55 -0.78
N GLY A 72 -3.84 -4.54 0.26
CA GLY A 72 -3.53 -5.71 1.06
C GLY A 72 -4.01 -5.61 2.50
N SER A 73 -3.85 -6.71 3.22
CA SER A 73 -4.00 -6.81 4.67
C SER A 73 -2.96 -7.78 5.22
N SER A 74 -2.59 -7.61 6.48
CA SER A 74 -1.78 -8.59 7.19
C SER A 74 -2.55 -9.89 7.41
N ILE A 75 -1.82 -11.00 7.46
CA ILE A 75 -2.31 -12.31 7.90
C ILE A 75 -1.31 -12.91 8.88
N ALA A 76 -1.83 -13.63 9.87
CA ALA A 76 -1.02 -14.37 10.84
C ALA A 76 -1.33 -15.87 10.78
N TYR A 77 -0.67 -16.67 11.60
CA TYR A 77 -0.90 -18.11 11.75
C TYR A 77 -2.37 -18.47 11.99
N THR A 78 -3.17 -17.56 12.54
CA THR A 78 -4.62 -17.72 12.73
C THR A 78 -5.40 -17.82 11.42
N PHE A 79 -4.81 -17.40 10.30
CA PHE A 79 -5.36 -17.58 8.95
C PHE A 79 -5.39 -19.05 8.52
N ILE A 80 -4.47 -19.88 9.04
CA ILE A 80 -4.31 -21.28 8.65
C ILE A 80 -5.53 -22.09 9.12
N GLY A 81 -6.17 -22.79 8.19
CA GLY A 81 -7.32 -23.65 8.48
C GLY A 81 -8.63 -22.90 8.80
N LYS A 82 -8.68 -21.58 8.60
CA LYS A 82 -9.89 -20.77 8.80
C LYS A 82 -10.59 -20.45 7.47
N ALA A 83 -11.10 -21.48 6.79
CA ALA A 83 -11.70 -21.33 5.45
C ALA A 83 -12.66 -20.13 5.29
N PRO A 84 -13.61 -19.84 6.21
CA PRO A 84 -14.47 -18.66 6.07
C PRO A 84 -13.71 -17.32 6.07
N TYR A 85 -12.61 -17.23 6.84
CA TYR A 85 -11.77 -16.04 6.85
C TYR A 85 -10.88 -15.96 5.61
N GLN A 86 -10.37 -17.10 5.14
CA GLN A 86 -9.57 -17.19 3.92
C GLN A 86 -10.40 -16.75 2.71
N ASP A 87 -11.62 -17.27 2.54
CA ASP A 87 -12.53 -16.88 1.46
C ASP A 87 -12.86 -15.38 1.53
N TRP A 88 -13.21 -14.88 2.72
CA TRP A 88 -13.48 -13.47 2.93
C TRP A 88 -12.30 -12.56 2.54
N PHE A 89 -11.08 -12.97 2.89
CA PHE A 89 -9.84 -12.23 2.58
C PHE A 89 -9.54 -12.26 1.07
N LEU A 90 -9.58 -13.44 0.46
CA LEU A 90 -9.27 -13.65 -0.95
C LEU A 90 -10.29 -12.96 -1.88
N GLU A 91 -11.51 -12.69 -1.43
CA GLU A 91 -12.46 -11.86 -2.18
C GLU A 91 -12.08 -10.36 -2.17
N ARG A 92 -11.37 -9.87 -1.15
CA ARG A 92 -11.26 -8.43 -0.87
C ARG A 92 -9.88 -7.85 -1.15
N PHE A 93 -8.82 -8.59 -0.87
CA PHE A 93 -7.45 -8.12 -0.98
C PHE A 93 -6.76 -8.72 -2.21
N ASN A 94 -5.81 -7.98 -2.79
CA ASN A 94 -4.95 -8.43 -3.87
C ASN A 94 -3.45 -8.36 -3.49
N ALA A 95 -3.17 -8.20 -2.19
CA ALA A 95 -1.85 -8.34 -1.60
C ALA A 95 -2.00 -8.90 -0.18
N ALA A 96 -0.97 -9.56 0.31
CA ALA A 96 -0.89 -10.06 1.68
C ALA A 96 0.51 -9.84 2.24
N VAL A 97 0.61 -9.56 3.53
CA VAL A 97 1.87 -9.54 4.29
C VAL A 97 1.70 -10.43 5.51
N PHE A 98 2.77 -11.12 5.94
CA PHE A 98 2.73 -11.95 7.14
C PHE A 98 3.07 -11.07 8.34
N GLU A 99 2.34 -11.21 9.45
CA GLU A 99 2.56 -10.38 10.64
C GLU A 99 3.95 -10.66 11.24
N ASP A 100 4.18 -11.91 11.64
CA ASP A 100 5.40 -12.29 12.36
C ASP A 100 6.12 -13.49 11.72
N GLU A 101 5.46 -14.22 10.82
CA GLU A 101 5.87 -15.58 10.43
C GLU A 101 7.16 -15.64 9.59
N ILE A 102 7.59 -14.50 9.03
CA ILE A 102 8.88 -14.35 8.34
C ILE A 102 9.88 -13.48 9.10
N GLN A 103 9.51 -12.98 10.29
CA GLN A 103 10.44 -12.23 11.12
C GLN A 103 11.51 -13.16 11.70
N TRP A 104 12.72 -12.62 11.87
CA TRP A 104 13.89 -13.33 12.39
C TRP A 104 13.59 -14.17 13.64
N HIS A 105 12.84 -13.63 14.61
CA HIS A 105 12.59 -14.30 15.88
C HIS A 105 11.66 -15.51 15.74
N THR A 106 10.84 -15.55 14.68
CA THR A 106 9.96 -16.67 14.34
C THR A 106 10.67 -17.71 13.50
N THR A 107 11.47 -17.27 12.52
CA THR A 107 12.19 -18.17 11.61
C THR A 107 13.46 -18.75 12.23
N GLU A 108 14.05 -18.10 13.23
CA GLU A 108 15.23 -18.56 13.97
C GLU A 108 15.10 -18.25 15.47
N PRO A 109 14.15 -18.89 16.19
CA PRO A 109 13.90 -18.62 17.62
C PRO A 109 15.09 -19.00 18.51
N LYS A 110 15.96 -19.89 18.01
CA LYS A 110 17.24 -20.23 18.61
C LYS A 110 18.28 -20.25 17.51
N ARG A 111 19.46 -19.70 17.80
CA ARG A 111 20.56 -19.61 16.84
C ARG A 111 20.85 -20.98 16.20
N GLY A 112 20.86 -21.03 14.87
CA GLY A 112 21.08 -22.23 14.06
C GLY A 112 19.86 -23.17 13.96
N GLN A 113 18.73 -22.83 14.58
CA GLN A 113 17.50 -23.63 14.53
C GLN A 113 16.46 -22.91 13.68
N LEU A 114 16.52 -23.15 12.37
CA LEU A 114 15.59 -22.56 11.42
C LEU A 114 14.22 -23.24 11.46
N LYS A 115 13.15 -22.45 11.35
CA LYS A 115 11.77 -22.92 11.39
C LYS A 115 10.90 -22.10 10.42
N TYR A 116 10.57 -22.68 9.27
CA TYR A 116 9.76 -22.04 8.23
C TYR A 116 8.31 -22.57 8.15
N THR A 117 7.93 -23.51 9.02
CA THR A 117 6.64 -24.22 8.92
C THR A 117 5.42 -23.31 8.83
N LEU A 118 5.39 -22.22 9.60
CA LEU A 118 4.26 -21.28 9.58
C LEU A 118 4.23 -20.46 8.29
N ALA A 119 5.38 -19.94 7.86
CA ALA A 119 5.50 -19.23 6.59
C ALA A 119 5.09 -20.13 5.41
N ASP A 120 5.57 -21.37 5.38
CA ASP A 120 5.23 -22.34 4.34
C ASP A 120 3.72 -22.62 4.28
N GLN A 121 3.07 -22.78 5.44
CA GLN A 121 1.62 -23.01 5.53
C GLN A 121 0.80 -21.79 5.08
N LEU A 122 1.26 -20.58 5.40
CA LEU A 122 0.62 -19.35 4.94
C LEU A 122 0.77 -19.19 3.42
N ILE A 123 1.97 -19.40 2.87
CA ILE A 123 2.21 -19.39 1.42
C ILE A 123 1.26 -20.38 0.75
N GLN A 124 1.19 -21.63 1.23
CA GLN A 124 0.28 -22.65 0.70
C GLN A 124 -1.19 -22.21 0.70
N SER A 125 -1.63 -21.52 1.76
CA SER A 125 -3.00 -21.01 1.88
C SER A 125 -3.32 -19.88 0.89
N LEU A 126 -2.29 -19.23 0.33
CA LEU A 126 -2.40 -18.13 -0.62
C LEU A 126 -2.23 -18.55 -2.10
N MET A 127 -1.72 -19.77 -2.35
CA MET A 127 -1.35 -20.23 -3.69
C MET A 127 -2.52 -20.33 -4.67
N SER A 128 -3.77 -20.36 -4.22
CA SER A 128 -4.93 -20.36 -5.12
C SER A 128 -5.09 -19.03 -5.88
N LYS A 129 -4.60 -17.92 -5.30
CA LYS A 129 -4.78 -16.57 -5.83
C LYS A 129 -3.47 -15.90 -6.24
N TYR A 130 -2.41 -16.08 -5.48
CA TYR A 130 -1.16 -15.31 -5.60
C TYR A 130 0.00 -16.12 -6.19
N LYS A 131 -0.31 -17.20 -6.92
CA LYS A 131 0.71 -18.06 -7.49
C LYS A 131 1.59 -17.29 -8.45
N ASP A 132 2.90 -17.40 -8.27
CA ASP A 132 3.94 -16.73 -9.07
C ASP A 132 3.88 -15.18 -9.00
N GLU A 133 3.13 -14.64 -8.02
CA GLU A 133 2.99 -13.21 -7.78
C GLU A 133 3.73 -12.82 -6.47
N PHE A 134 5.01 -12.48 -6.61
CA PHE A 134 5.79 -11.85 -5.55
C PHE A 134 6.19 -10.44 -5.97
N ILE A 135 5.98 -9.45 -5.09
CA ILE A 135 5.97 -8.04 -5.50
C ILE A 135 7.18 -7.28 -4.96
N HIS A 136 7.51 -7.41 -3.66
CA HIS A 136 8.55 -6.58 -3.05
C HIS A 136 9.00 -7.08 -1.67
N TRP A 137 10.16 -6.57 -1.22
CA TRP A 137 10.73 -6.81 0.11
C TRP A 137 10.84 -5.51 0.91
N ASP A 138 10.51 -5.55 2.20
CA ASP A 138 11.02 -4.57 3.18
C ASP A 138 12.37 -5.07 3.68
N VAL A 139 13.45 -4.53 3.13
CA VAL A 139 14.80 -5.05 3.40
C VAL A 139 15.31 -4.60 4.77
N LYS A 140 14.93 -3.38 5.18
CA LYS A 140 15.27 -2.83 6.50
C LYS A 140 14.04 -2.12 7.06
N ASN A 141 13.68 -2.51 8.29
CA ASN A 141 12.63 -1.91 9.09
C ASN A 141 13.23 -0.88 10.07
N GLU A 142 12.56 0.26 10.23
CA GLU A 142 12.77 1.24 11.31
C GLU A 142 14.24 1.71 11.47
N LEU A 143 14.92 1.95 10.34
CA LEU A 143 16.32 2.37 10.30
C LEU A 143 16.57 3.65 11.12
N PHE A 144 15.61 4.59 11.15
CA PHE A 144 15.81 5.87 11.82
C PHE A 144 15.77 5.77 13.35
N HIS A 145 15.17 4.72 13.89
CA HIS A 145 14.97 4.57 15.33
C HIS A 145 15.86 3.48 15.92
N PHE A 146 16.26 2.48 15.13
CA PHE A 146 16.99 1.31 15.64
C PHE A 146 18.22 0.93 14.78
N ASP A 147 19.36 0.81 15.46
CA ASP A 147 20.68 0.48 14.89
C ASP A 147 21.16 -0.92 15.29
N PHE A 148 20.23 -1.82 15.64
CA PHE A 148 20.53 -3.15 16.17
C PHE A 148 21.53 -3.95 15.30
N TYR A 149 21.33 -3.93 13.98
CA TYR A 149 22.17 -4.65 13.03
C TYR A 149 23.52 -3.95 12.84
N GLU A 150 23.51 -2.62 12.75
CA GLU A 150 24.70 -1.80 12.61
C GLU A 150 25.65 -1.97 13.79
N GLN A 151 25.11 -2.05 15.02
CA GLN A 151 25.89 -2.30 16.24
C GLN A 151 26.55 -3.69 16.27
N ARG A 152 25.98 -4.69 15.60
CA ARG A 152 26.41 -6.10 15.70
C ARG A 152 27.20 -6.60 14.50
N LEU A 153 26.84 -6.13 13.31
CA LEU A 153 27.40 -6.56 12.03
C LEU A 153 28.30 -5.49 11.39
N GLY A 154 28.32 -4.28 11.97
CA GLY A 154 29.12 -3.14 11.51
C GLY A 154 28.29 -2.08 10.80
N GLN A 155 28.85 -0.88 10.63
CA GLN A 155 28.14 0.29 10.10
C GLN A 155 27.53 0.08 8.70
N ASN A 156 28.06 -0.85 7.91
CA ASN A 156 27.58 -1.15 6.56
C ASN A 156 26.56 -2.30 6.50
N ALA A 157 26.02 -2.77 7.64
CA ALA A 157 25.10 -3.91 7.68
C ALA A 157 23.89 -3.74 6.74
N THR A 158 23.20 -2.61 6.83
CA THR A 158 22.06 -2.31 5.93
C THR A 158 22.48 -2.32 4.46
N LEU A 159 23.64 -1.76 4.11
CA LEU A 159 24.13 -1.77 2.73
C LEU A 159 24.34 -3.20 2.20
N GLU A 160 24.92 -4.08 3.03
CA GLU A 160 25.12 -5.49 2.68
C GLU A 160 23.81 -6.26 2.54
N PHE A 161 22.77 -5.94 3.32
CA PHE A 161 21.45 -6.55 3.16
C PHE A 161 20.85 -6.25 1.78
N TYR A 162 20.84 -4.98 1.37
CA TYR A 162 20.34 -4.62 0.04
C TYR A 162 21.20 -5.18 -1.10
N ARG A 163 22.53 -5.22 -0.93
CA ARG A 163 23.42 -5.87 -1.92
C ARG A 163 23.09 -7.34 -2.08
N THR A 164 22.90 -8.04 -0.97
CA THR A 164 22.52 -9.45 -0.95
C THR A 164 21.17 -9.65 -1.64
N MET A 165 20.16 -8.86 -1.28
CA MET A 165 18.82 -8.95 -1.89
C MET A 165 18.85 -8.68 -3.39
N ARG A 166 19.62 -7.69 -3.84
CA ARG A 166 19.75 -7.39 -5.27
C ARG A 166 20.42 -8.52 -6.05
N GLN A 167 21.34 -9.26 -5.43
CA GLN A 167 21.98 -10.42 -6.06
C GLN A 167 21.05 -11.64 -6.11
N GLN A 168 20.26 -11.86 -5.05
CA GLN A 168 19.38 -13.03 -4.95
C GLN A 168 18.05 -12.84 -5.70
N ASP A 169 17.52 -11.63 -5.71
CA ASP A 169 16.22 -11.29 -6.30
C ASP A 169 16.30 -9.92 -7.03
N PRO A 170 16.94 -9.88 -8.22
CA PRO A 170 17.19 -8.65 -8.94
C PRO A 170 15.93 -7.97 -9.49
N LEU A 171 14.81 -8.69 -9.56
CA LEU A 171 13.54 -8.20 -10.12
C LEU A 171 12.63 -7.58 -9.06
N SER A 172 12.82 -7.93 -7.79
CA SER A 172 12.04 -7.35 -6.70
C SER A 172 12.27 -5.86 -6.51
N THR A 173 11.22 -5.18 -6.08
CA THR A 173 11.35 -3.81 -5.57
C THR A 173 11.79 -3.86 -4.10
N LEU A 174 12.88 -3.19 -3.76
CA LEU A 174 13.43 -3.14 -2.41
C LEU A 174 12.99 -1.85 -1.70
N PHE A 175 12.27 -2.01 -0.59
CA PHE A 175 11.72 -0.91 0.21
C PHE A 175 12.52 -0.71 1.51
N LEU A 176 12.63 0.55 1.91
CA LEU A 176 12.95 0.95 3.28
C LEU A 176 11.62 1.22 4.00
N ASN A 177 11.29 0.45 5.03
CA ASN A 177 10.05 0.65 5.79
C ASN A 177 10.32 1.46 7.06
N GLU A 178 9.44 2.41 7.36
CA GLU A 178 9.63 3.32 8.49
C GLU A 178 8.31 3.86 9.04
N PHE A 179 8.27 4.02 10.35
CA PHE A 179 7.16 4.61 11.09
C PHE A 179 7.38 6.09 11.39
N LYS A 180 6.28 6.76 11.74
CA LYS A 180 6.23 8.18 12.15
C LYS A 180 6.63 9.21 11.08
N VAL A 181 6.98 8.79 9.87
CA VAL A 181 7.22 9.71 8.75
C VAL A 181 5.95 10.47 8.37
N VAL A 182 4.83 9.75 8.24
CA VAL A 182 3.54 10.24 7.73
C VAL A 182 2.54 10.55 8.85
N GLU A 183 2.73 9.94 10.02
CA GLU A 183 1.80 9.83 11.13
C GLU A 183 1.85 11.04 12.07
N ASN A 184 3.05 11.46 12.49
CA ASN A 184 3.23 12.51 13.52
C ASN A 184 4.58 13.22 13.45
N CYS A 185 4.76 14.34 14.18
CA CYS A 185 5.98 15.18 14.11
C CYS A 185 7.16 14.54 14.86
N ASP A 186 7.61 13.37 14.43
CA ASP A 186 8.82 12.75 14.95
C ASP A 186 10.06 13.42 14.36
N SER A 187 11.00 13.80 15.23
CA SER A 187 12.23 14.48 14.80
C SER A 187 13.24 13.50 14.20
N MET A 188 13.12 12.20 14.47
CA MET A 188 14.03 11.17 13.96
C MET A 188 13.73 10.77 12.51
N SER A 189 12.46 10.69 12.14
CA SER A 189 11.98 10.16 10.85
C SER A 189 11.28 11.21 9.97
N THR A 190 11.73 12.48 10.01
CA THR A 190 11.13 13.51 9.13
C THR A 190 11.27 13.13 7.65
N ALA A 191 10.33 13.59 6.82
CA ALA A 191 10.41 13.38 5.36
C ALA A 191 11.75 13.86 4.76
N ASP A 192 12.35 14.92 5.31
CA ASP A 192 13.68 15.40 4.88
C ASP A 192 14.81 14.45 5.25
N LYS A 193 14.77 13.86 6.45
CA LYS A 193 15.74 12.86 6.87
C LYS A 193 15.60 11.59 6.06
N TYR A 194 14.36 11.17 5.80
CA TYR A 194 14.06 10.04 4.91
C TYR A 194 14.63 10.28 3.50
N ILE A 195 14.36 11.44 2.90
CA ILE A 195 14.91 11.82 1.58
C ILE A 195 16.44 11.86 1.60
N SER A 196 17.04 12.48 2.61
CA SER A 196 18.50 12.59 2.74
C SER A 196 19.14 11.20 2.82
N LYS A 197 18.55 10.31 3.62
CA LYS A 197 19.03 8.93 3.75
C LYS A 197 18.91 8.16 2.44
N LEU A 198 17.79 8.26 1.72
CA LEU A 198 17.68 7.61 0.41
C LEU A 198 18.72 8.10 -0.60
N ARG A 199 19.11 9.38 -0.54
CA ARG A 199 20.16 9.94 -1.40
C ARG A 199 21.55 9.43 -1.00
N GLU A 200 21.88 9.45 0.29
CA GLU A 200 23.12 8.89 0.84
C GLU A 200 23.28 7.42 0.42
N LEU A 201 22.24 6.62 0.64
CA LEU A 201 22.20 5.22 0.27
C LEU A 201 22.42 5.01 -1.24
N LYS A 202 21.84 5.88 -2.08
CA LYS A 202 22.05 5.84 -3.53
C LYS A 202 23.49 6.19 -3.92
N GLU A 203 24.12 7.13 -3.24
CA GLU A 203 25.53 7.50 -3.45
C GLU A 203 26.48 6.35 -3.08
N ASP A 204 26.15 5.57 -2.05
CA ASP A 204 26.88 4.37 -1.62
C ASP A 204 26.65 3.14 -2.52
N GLY A 205 25.96 3.33 -3.65
CA GLY A 205 25.66 2.30 -4.64
C GLY A 205 24.47 1.42 -4.29
N MET A 206 23.67 1.79 -3.27
CA MET A 206 22.47 1.04 -2.89
C MET A 206 21.26 1.45 -3.75
N SER A 207 20.60 0.45 -4.33
CA SER A 207 19.37 0.67 -5.09
C SER A 207 18.15 0.44 -4.20
N VAL A 208 17.81 1.42 -3.35
CA VAL A 208 16.47 1.47 -2.76
C VAL A 208 15.50 1.86 -3.86
N ASN A 209 14.47 1.03 -4.08
CA ASN A 209 13.55 1.17 -5.20
C ASN A 209 12.13 1.51 -4.76
N GLY A 210 11.86 1.58 -3.46
CA GLY A 210 10.55 1.96 -2.93
C GLY A 210 10.63 2.62 -1.56
N ILE A 211 9.58 3.38 -1.24
CA ILE A 211 9.38 4.10 0.01
C ILE A 211 8.28 3.38 0.79
N GLY A 212 8.63 2.72 1.90
CA GLY A 212 7.70 2.08 2.81
C GLY A 212 7.37 3.03 3.97
N LEU A 213 6.08 3.23 4.23
CA LEU A 213 5.60 4.02 5.36
C LEU A 213 4.59 3.15 6.12
N GLU A 214 4.81 2.92 7.41
CA GLU A 214 3.94 2.01 8.17
C GLU A 214 2.50 2.51 8.23
N GLY A 215 2.29 3.75 8.70
CA GLY A 215 0.97 4.34 8.74
C GLY A 215 0.15 3.97 9.98
N HIS A 216 0.82 3.80 11.13
CA HIS A 216 0.16 3.60 12.43
C HIS A 216 -0.43 4.91 12.96
N PHE A 217 -1.69 5.20 12.62
CA PHE A 217 -2.28 6.50 12.93
C PHE A 217 -2.95 6.54 14.30
N GLY A 218 -2.73 7.64 15.02
CA GLY A 218 -3.66 8.10 16.06
C GLY A 218 -4.90 8.70 15.39
N VAL A 219 -5.02 10.03 15.41
CA VAL A 219 -5.97 10.73 14.52
C VAL A 219 -5.24 11.16 13.25
N PRO A 220 -5.62 10.64 12.06
CA PRO A 220 -4.97 11.01 10.81
C PRO A 220 -5.02 12.53 10.54
N ASN A 221 -3.85 13.14 10.37
CA ASN A 221 -3.74 14.54 9.93
C ASN A 221 -3.66 14.59 8.40
N ARG A 222 -4.82 14.64 7.73
CA ARG A 222 -4.92 14.60 6.26
C ARG A 222 -4.04 15.62 5.52
N PRO A 223 -4.00 16.92 5.90
CA PRO A 223 -3.09 17.88 5.28
C PRO A 223 -1.61 17.48 5.37
N ARG A 224 -1.19 16.99 6.54
CA ARG A 224 0.18 16.53 6.77
C ARG A 224 0.48 15.29 5.94
N ILE A 225 -0.38 14.27 5.98
CA ILE A 225 -0.23 13.03 5.21
C ILE A 225 -0.01 13.39 3.73
N ARG A 226 -0.88 14.24 3.18
CA ARG A 226 -0.76 14.72 1.81
C ARG A 226 0.56 15.44 1.54
N ALA A 227 0.96 16.38 2.42
CA ALA A 227 2.20 17.13 2.24
C ALA A 227 3.45 16.23 2.29
N THR A 228 3.48 15.26 3.20
CA THR A 228 4.55 14.26 3.30
C THR A 228 4.61 13.40 2.05
N LEU A 229 3.47 12.87 1.58
CA LEU A 229 3.41 12.06 0.36
C LEU A 229 3.78 12.86 -0.89
N ASP A 230 3.28 14.08 -1.05
CA ASP A 230 3.63 14.97 -2.17
C ASP A 230 5.14 15.27 -2.17
N LYS A 231 5.76 15.44 -1.00
CA LYS A 231 7.20 15.66 -0.85
C LYS A 231 8.02 14.42 -1.20
N LEU A 232 7.66 13.24 -0.68
CA LEU A 232 8.33 11.98 -0.98
C LEU A 232 8.18 11.59 -2.47
N ALA A 233 7.04 11.90 -3.08
CA ALA A 233 6.78 11.63 -4.50
C ALA A 233 7.74 12.37 -5.44
N THR A 234 8.40 13.44 -4.98
CA THR A 234 9.44 14.14 -5.77
C THR A 234 10.65 13.26 -6.10
N LEU A 235 10.84 12.16 -5.37
CA LEU A 235 11.90 11.18 -5.64
C LEU A 235 11.60 10.29 -6.85
N GLY A 236 10.36 10.26 -7.34
CA GLY A 236 9.95 9.39 -8.45
C GLY A 236 9.96 7.90 -8.11
N LEU A 237 10.03 7.55 -6.82
CA LEU A 237 9.94 6.17 -6.33
C LEU A 237 8.49 5.80 -5.99
N PRO A 238 8.07 4.53 -6.13
CA PRO A 238 6.81 4.04 -5.60
C PRO A 238 6.76 4.24 -4.08
N ILE A 239 5.61 4.69 -3.59
CA ILE A 239 5.33 4.82 -2.15
C ILE A 239 4.27 3.78 -1.79
N CYS A 240 4.48 3.05 -0.71
CA CYS A 240 3.53 2.07 -0.20
C CYS A 240 3.25 2.37 1.28
N LEU A 241 1.96 2.52 1.62
CA LEU A 241 1.54 2.50 3.01
C LEU A 241 1.39 1.03 3.42
N ARG A 242 2.17 0.58 4.41
CA ARG A 242 2.41 -0.86 4.66
C ARG A 242 1.48 -1.46 5.70
N GLU A 243 1.23 -0.73 6.76
CA GLU A 243 0.70 -1.24 8.03
C GLU A 243 -0.38 -0.28 8.56
N VAL A 244 -1.22 0.21 7.65
CA VAL A 244 -2.21 1.25 7.97
C VAL A 244 -3.20 0.74 9.00
N ASP A 245 -3.16 1.35 10.18
CA ASP A 245 -4.17 1.19 11.20
C ASP A 245 -4.55 2.54 11.83
N ILE A 246 -5.62 2.51 12.62
CA ILE A 246 -6.01 3.61 13.49
C ILE A 246 -6.10 3.04 14.91
N SER A 247 -5.50 3.75 15.87
CA SER A 247 -5.52 3.36 17.27
C SER A 247 -6.92 2.98 17.75
N ASP A 248 -6.99 1.82 18.39
CA ASP A 248 -8.18 1.23 19.00
C ASP A 248 -8.75 2.06 20.17
N THR A 249 -7.98 3.02 20.68
CA THR A 249 -8.42 4.00 21.68
C THR A 249 -9.55 4.92 21.20
N PHE A 250 -9.78 5.00 19.88
CA PHE A 250 -10.88 5.78 19.29
C PHE A 250 -12.12 4.93 19.00
N SER A 251 -13.32 5.52 19.15
CA SER A 251 -14.57 4.85 18.78
C SER A 251 -14.63 4.52 17.28
N LYS A 252 -15.38 3.49 16.88
CA LYS A 252 -15.56 3.12 15.46
C LYS A 252 -16.06 4.29 14.62
N GLU A 253 -17.00 5.09 15.13
CA GLU A 253 -17.49 6.29 14.44
C GLU A 253 -16.38 7.33 14.24
N THR A 254 -15.48 7.45 15.22
CA THR A 254 -14.33 8.36 15.14
C THR A 254 -13.33 7.87 14.10
N GLN A 255 -13.03 6.57 14.08
CA GLN A 255 -12.15 5.97 13.08
C GLN A 255 -12.69 6.18 11.66
N VAL A 256 -13.99 5.89 11.43
CA VAL A 256 -14.64 6.04 10.12
C VAL A 256 -14.70 7.49 9.64
N ARG A 257 -14.98 8.45 10.53
CA ARG A 257 -15.12 9.87 10.14
C ARG A 257 -13.78 10.57 9.88
N ARG A 258 -12.67 10.00 10.34
CA ARG A 258 -11.35 10.65 10.35
C ARG A 258 -10.38 10.09 9.30
N LEU A 259 -10.71 8.96 8.68
CA LEU A 259 -10.26 8.61 7.32
C LEU A 259 -10.81 9.65 6.33
#